data_AF-A0A538NQN2-F1
#
_entry.id   AF-A0A538NQN2-F1
#
_cell.length_a   1.000
_cell.length_b   1.000
_cell.length_c   1.000
_cell.angle_alpha   90.00
_cell.angle_beta   90.00
_cell.angle_gamma   90.00
#
_symmetry.space_group_name_H-M   'P 1'
#
loop_
_entity.id
_entity.type
_entity.pdbx_description
1 polymer ?
#
loop_
_entity_poly.entity_id
_entity_poly.type
_entity_poly.pdbx_seq_one_letter_code
_entity_poly.pdbx_strand_id
1 'polypeptide(L)'
;MLTPEQKAAIRAEEVFRAEIRNEIASAGRHQQRRRKLWDVLNSSLVIWFLTSVVVAAISWTISDAALNRERRETQRRLKWEVYNNGLDFEHSIKRAWNRFEYEAAFWQNLQNPKARLVDLKPFSFDRITFEMEHLGAPADRNAAAAVRRATLGVWNLIESKLGKLDWYAVLDDRTKKELDESISTIVQKEIIAPFSP
;
A
#
# COMPACT_ATOMS: atom_id res chain seq x y z
N MET A 1 27.98 -19.53 -87.81
CA MET A 1 28.14 -18.50 -86.76
C MET A 1 26.78 -17.87 -86.53
N LEU A 2 26.32 -17.78 -85.27
CA LEU A 2 25.07 -17.09 -84.94
C LEU A 2 25.18 -15.61 -85.28
N THR A 3 24.14 -15.03 -85.86
CA THR A 3 24.12 -13.60 -86.17
C THR A 3 24.10 -12.76 -84.88
N PRO A 4 24.59 -11.51 -84.91
CA PRO A 4 24.62 -10.65 -83.72
C PRO A 4 23.24 -10.50 -83.05
N GLU A 5 22.18 -10.46 -83.87
CA GLU A 5 20.78 -10.37 -83.42
C GLU A 5 20.32 -11.63 -82.68
N GLN A 6 20.69 -12.82 -83.16
CA GLN A 6 20.38 -14.08 -82.49
C GLN A 6 21.10 -14.18 -81.13
N LYS A 7 22.35 -13.70 -81.04
CA LYS A 7 23.08 -13.62 -79.76
C LYS A 7 22.47 -12.62 -78.77
N ALA A 8 21.87 -11.53 -79.27
CA ALA A 8 21.18 -10.56 -78.43
C ALA A 8 19.86 -11.13 -77.90
N ALA A 9 19.09 -11.81 -78.75
CA ALA A 9 17.84 -12.48 -78.37
C ALA A 9 18.07 -13.58 -77.32
N ILE A 10 19.10 -14.42 -77.50
CA ILE A 10 19.43 -15.48 -76.53
C ILE A 10 19.83 -14.89 -75.17
N ARG A 11 20.63 -13.80 -75.15
CA ARG A 11 21.00 -13.13 -73.90
C ARG A 11 19.79 -12.51 -73.20
N ALA A 12 18.87 -11.90 -73.94
CA ALA A 12 17.64 -11.35 -73.38
C ALA A 12 16.78 -12.44 -72.74
N GLU A 13 16.67 -13.59 -73.39
CA GLU A 13 15.90 -14.73 -72.86
C GLU A 13 16.57 -15.36 -71.62
N GLU A 14 17.90 -15.43 -71.57
CA GLU A 14 18.63 -15.89 -70.38
C GLU A 14 18.44 -14.95 -69.18
N VAL A 15 18.48 -13.63 -69.42
CA VAL A 15 18.21 -12.62 -68.38
C VAL A 15 16.78 -12.75 -67.87
N PHE A 16 15.80 -12.89 -68.77
CA PHE A 16 14.41 -13.06 -68.40
C PHE A 16 14.16 -14.34 -67.58
N ARG A 17 14.80 -15.46 -67.97
CA ARG A 17 14.74 -16.72 -67.20
C ARG A 17 15.38 -16.59 -65.82
N ALA A 18 16.44 -15.79 -65.68
CA ALA A 18 17.08 -15.51 -64.40
C ALA A 18 16.20 -14.63 -63.49
N GLU A 19 15.53 -13.62 -64.05
CA GLU A 19 14.58 -12.76 -63.32
C GLU A 19 13.38 -13.54 -62.81
N ILE A 20 12.74 -14.36 -63.65
CA ILE A 20 11.61 -15.20 -63.24
C ILE A 20 12.02 -16.20 -62.14
N ARG A 21 13.21 -16.81 -62.22
CA ARG A 21 13.70 -17.70 -61.14
C ARG A 21 13.88 -16.95 -59.82
N ASN A 22 14.38 -15.71 -59.86
CA ASN A 22 14.55 -14.89 -58.66
C ASN A 22 13.21 -14.45 -58.05
N GLU A 23 12.20 -14.13 -58.88
CA GLU A 23 10.85 -13.82 -58.41
C GLU A 23 10.18 -15.03 -57.75
N ILE A 24 10.26 -16.21 -58.36
CA ILE A 24 9.70 -17.45 -57.80
C ILE A 24 10.42 -17.82 -56.48
N ALA A 25 11.74 -17.70 -56.44
CA ALA A 25 12.54 -18.02 -55.25
C ALA A 25 12.37 -17.00 -54.11
N SER A 26 11.99 -15.76 -54.40
CA SER A 26 11.71 -14.72 -53.39
C SER A 26 10.28 -14.78 -52.87
N ALA A 27 9.30 -15.08 -53.74
CA ALA A 27 7.90 -15.29 -53.35
C ALA A 27 7.76 -16.44 -52.34
N GLY A 28 8.47 -17.56 -52.53
CA GLY A 28 8.45 -18.70 -51.61
C GLY A 28 9.11 -18.43 -50.26
N ARG A 29 10.17 -17.60 -50.21
CA ARG A 29 10.98 -17.37 -49.00
C ARG A 29 10.23 -16.64 -47.88
N HIS A 30 9.38 -15.66 -48.21
CA HIS A 30 8.61 -14.94 -47.19
C HIS A 30 7.50 -15.79 -46.57
N GLN A 31 6.83 -16.61 -47.39
CA GLN A 31 5.79 -17.52 -46.92
C GLN A 31 6.38 -18.64 -46.04
N GLN A 32 7.58 -19.12 -46.36
CA GLN A 32 8.29 -20.15 -45.61
C GLN A 32 8.77 -19.67 -44.22
N ARG A 33 9.16 -18.39 -44.07
CA ARG A 33 9.51 -17.81 -42.77
C ARG A 33 8.30 -17.70 -41.84
N ARG A 34 7.16 -17.24 -42.34
CA ARG A 34 5.90 -17.19 -41.57
C ARG A 34 5.41 -18.58 -41.17
N ARG A 35 5.51 -19.56 -42.08
CA ARG A 35 5.11 -20.95 -41.82
C ARG A 35 5.99 -21.61 -40.75
N LYS A 36 7.30 -21.39 -40.79
CA LYS A 36 8.23 -21.87 -39.75
C LYS A 36 7.92 -21.28 -38.37
N LEU A 37 7.53 -19.99 -38.29
CA LEU A 37 7.12 -19.39 -37.02
C LEU A 37 5.86 -20.05 -36.47
N TRP A 38 4.89 -20.34 -37.34
CA TRP A 38 3.67 -21.07 -36.98
C TRP A 38 3.94 -22.49 -36.51
N ASP A 39 4.84 -23.22 -37.19
CA ASP A 39 5.21 -24.59 -36.79
C ASP A 39 5.90 -24.61 -35.40
N VAL A 40 6.72 -23.60 -35.10
CA VAL A 40 7.37 -23.45 -33.78
C VAL A 40 6.34 -23.11 -32.69
N LEU A 41 5.44 -22.16 -32.96
CA LEU A 41 4.37 -21.79 -32.02
C LEU A 41 3.41 -22.95 -31.75
N ASN A 42 3.22 -23.84 -32.72
CA ASN A 42 2.39 -25.04 -32.60
C ASN A 42 3.16 -26.26 -32.06
N SER A 43 4.42 -26.09 -31.66
CA SER A 43 5.17 -27.15 -31.00
C SER A 43 4.63 -27.35 -29.57
N SER A 44 4.57 -28.60 -29.13
CA SER A 44 4.10 -28.96 -27.78
C SER A 44 4.87 -28.24 -26.67
N LEU A 45 6.17 -28.01 -26.86
CA LEU A 45 7.04 -27.32 -25.90
C LEU A 45 6.70 -25.83 -25.79
N VAL A 46 6.42 -25.16 -26.91
CA VAL A 46 6.02 -23.74 -26.90
C VAL A 46 4.61 -23.55 -26.37
N ILE A 47 3.68 -24.45 -26.73
CA ILE A 47 2.32 -24.45 -26.16
C ILE A 47 2.39 -24.66 -24.65
N TRP A 48 3.16 -25.65 -24.18
CA TRP A 48 3.37 -25.88 -22.75
C TRP A 48 3.91 -24.64 -22.05
N PHE A 49 4.96 -24.02 -22.59
CA PHE A 49 5.52 -22.79 -22.03
C PHE A 49 4.50 -21.64 -21.99
N LEU A 50 3.78 -21.39 -23.10
CA LEU A 50 2.71 -20.39 -23.16
C LEU A 50 1.63 -20.65 -22.12
N THR A 51 1.20 -21.90 -21.95
CA THR A 51 0.23 -22.25 -20.91
C THR A 51 0.77 -22.00 -19.51
N SER A 52 2.04 -22.30 -19.23
CA SER A 52 2.66 -21.97 -17.95
C SER A 52 2.72 -20.46 -17.70
N VAL A 53 3.05 -19.66 -18.71
CA VAL A 53 3.05 -18.18 -18.60
C VAL A 53 1.63 -17.65 -18.33
N VAL A 54 0.62 -18.17 -19.02
CA VAL A 54 -0.78 -17.77 -18.81
C VAL A 54 -1.25 -18.14 -17.41
N VAL A 55 -0.96 -19.36 -16.96
CA VAL A 55 -1.31 -19.79 -15.59
C VAL A 55 -0.59 -18.93 -14.56
N ALA A 56 0.70 -18.66 -14.74
CA ALA A 56 1.46 -17.78 -13.85
C ALA A 56 0.88 -16.35 -13.80
N ALA A 57 0.48 -15.79 -14.95
CA ALA A 57 -0.15 -14.48 -15.01
C ALA A 57 -1.50 -14.47 -14.28
N ILE A 58 -2.34 -15.49 -14.49
CA ILE A 58 -3.62 -15.63 -13.77
C ILE A 58 -3.38 -15.76 -12.27
N SER A 59 -2.47 -16.64 -11.84
CA SER A 59 -2.11 -16.79 -10.43
C SER A 59 -1.63 -15.48 -9.82
N TRP A 60 -0.75 -14.74 -10.51
CA TRP A 60 -0.26 -13.45 -10.04
C TRP A 60 -1.39 -12.43 -9.87
N THR A 61 -2.30 -12.31 -10.83
CA THR A 61 -3.44 -11.38 -10.71
C THR A 61 -4.39 -11.73 -9.55
N ILE A 62 -4.62 -13.02 -9.31
CA ILE A 62 -5.44 -13.48 -8.17
C ILE A 62 -4.74 -13.17 -6.84
N SER A 63 -3.45 -13.48 -6.73
CA SER A 63 -2.66 -13.18 -5.54
C SER A 63 -2.58 -11.69 -5.25
N ASP A 64 -2.37 -10.86 -6.27
CA ASP A 64 -2.34 -9.40 -6.12
C ASP A 64 -3.70 -8.86 -5.66
N ALA A 65 -4.80 -9.37 -6.21
CA ALA A 65 -6.14 -9.00 -5.76
C ALA A 65 -6.42 -9.41 -4.31
N ALA A 66 -5.96 -10.59 -3.89
CA ALA A 66 -6.09 -11.06 -2.51
C ALA A 66 -5.29 -10.18 -1.53
N LEU A 67 -4.02 -9.92 -1.84
CA LEU A 67 -3.14 -9.05 -1.03
C LEU A 67 -3.72 -7.63 -0.90
N ASN A 68 -4.29 -7.09 -1.98
CA ASN A 68 -4.92 -5.78 -1.96
C ASN A 68 -6.20 -5.74 -1.11
N ARG A 69 -6.97 -6.85 -1.05
CA ARG A 69 -8.13 -6.97 -0.16
C ARG A 69 -7.69 -7.02 1.29
N GLU A 70 -6.74 -7.89 1.62
CA GLU A 70 -6.19 -8.01 2.97
C GLU A 70 -5.64 -6.67 3.45
N ARG A 71 -4.86 -5.97 2.62
CA ARG A 71 -4.32 -4.65 2.97
C ARG A 71 -5.41 -3.61 3.27
N ARG A 72 -6.48 -3.59 2.48
CA ARG A 72 -7.62 -2.68 2.72
C ARG A 72 -8.36 -3.03 4.01
N GLU A 73 -8.52 -4.32 4.31
CA GLU A 73 -9.12 -4.75 5.57
C GLU A 73 -8.24 -4.37 6.77
N THR A 74 -6.94 -4.63 6.71
CA THR A 74 -5.98 -4.22 7.75
C THR A 74 -6.04 -2.71 7.97
N GLN A 75 -6.05 -1.91 6.90
CA GLN A 75 -6.17 -0.45 7.02
C GLN A 75 -7.48 -0.02 7.70
N ARG A 76 -8.62 -0.58 7.29
CA ARG A 76 -9.92 -0.27 7.94
C ARG A 76 -9.91 -0.64 9.42
N ARG A 77 -9.34 -1.79 9.77
CA ARG A 77 -9.22 -2.25 11.16
C ARG A 77 -8.34 -1.32 11.97
N LEU A 78 -7.16 -0.96 11.46
CA LEU A 78 -6.26 -0.01 12.13
C LEU A 78 -6.94 1.35 12.35
N LYS A 79 -7.74 1.84 11.39
CA LYS A 79 -8.48 3.11 11.56
C LYS A 79 -9.44 3.03 12.74
N TRP A 80 -10.22 1.95 12.78
CA TRP A 80 -11.16 1.68 13.87
C TRP A 80 -10.47 1.58 15.23
N GLU A 81 -9.28 0.95 15.27
CA GLU A 81 -8.49 0.86 16.48
C GLU A 81 -7.94 2.22 16.93
N VAL A 82 -7.43 3.06 16.03
CA VAL A 82 -7.00 4.42 16.39
C VAL A 82 -8.16 5.21 16.98
N TYR A 83 -9.33 5.14 16.35
CA TYR A 83 -10.55 5.81 16.83
C TYR A 83 -10.95 5.35 18.25
N ASN A 84 -11.05 4.04 18.48
CA ASN A 84 -11.44 3.50 19.78
C ASN A 84 -10.40 3.79 20.88
N ASN A 85 -9.12 3.64 20.58
CA ASN A 85 -8.06 3.99 21.53
C ASN A 85 -8.05 5.49 21.84
N GLY A 86 -8.38 6.35 20.87
CA GLY A 86 -8.56 7.78 21.09
C GLY A 86 -9.69 8.09 22.10
N LEU A 87 -10.82 7.39 21.99
CA LEU A 87 -11.93 7.51 22.94
C LEU A 87 -11.57 7.00 24.33
N ASP A 88 -10.94 5.82 24.42
CA ASP A 88 -10.48 5.25 25.69
C ASP A 88 -9.44 6.15 26.36
N PHE A 89 -8.54 6.73 25.57
CA PHE A 89 -7.56 7.70 26.04
C PHE A 89 -8.25 8.93 26.63
N GLU A 90 -9.18 9.56 25.90
CA GLU A 90 -9.93 10.70 26.41
C GLU A 90 -10.66 10.38 27.72
N HIS A 91 -11.32 9.22 27.78
CA HIS A 91 -12.08 8.80 28.95
C HIS A 91 -11.21 8.53 30.17
N SER A 92 -10.04 7.92 29.96
CA SER A 92 -9.08 7.67 31.03
C SER A 92 -8.51 8.96 31.63
N ILE A 93 -8.24 9.96 30.78
CA ILE A 93 -7.71 11.26 31.19
C ILE A 93 -8.77 12.01 32.01
N LYS A 94 -10.04 12.02 31.58
CA LYS A 94 -11.14 12.68 32.30
C LYS A 94 -11.38 12.14 33.72
N ARG A 95 -10.95 10.91 33.98
CA ARG A 95 -11.06 10.26 35.30
C ARG A 95 -9.92 10.63 36.24
N ALA A 96 -8.84 11.22 35.76
CA ALA A 96 -7.70 11.60 36.58
C ALA A 96 -7.99 12.88 37.39
N TRP A 97 -7.50 12.92 38.63
CA TRP A 97 -7.67 14.02 39.58
C TRP A 97 -6.36 14.57 40.14
N ASN A 98 -5.25 13.88 39.89
CA ASN A 98 -3.92 14.28 40.32
C ASN A 98 -2.91 13.95 39.24
N ARG A 99 -1.71 14.52 39.36
CA ARG A 99 -0.62 14.33 38.40
C ARG A 99 -0.35 12.85 38.14
N PHE A 100 -0.22 12.05 39.20
CA PHE A 100 0.05 10.61 39.08
C PHE A 100 -0.98 9.90 38.20
N GLU A 101 -2.27 10.17 38.41
CA GLU A 101 -3.36 9.58 37.63
C GLU A 101 -3.34 10.02 36.16
N TYR A 102 -3.03 11.29 35.88
CA TYR A 102 -2.89 11.77 34.49
C TYR A 102 -1.72 11.06 33.79
N GLU A 103 -0.56 10.95 34.45
CA GLU A 103 0.59 10.25 33.89
C GLU A 103 0.31 8.75 33.71
N ALA A 104 -0.31 8.11 34.71
CA ALA A 104 -0.68 6.70 34.63
C ALA A 104 -1.69 6.44 33.50
N ALA A 105 -2.73 7.28 33.36
CA ALA A 105 -3.69 7.20 32.26
C ALA A 105 -3.00 7.40 30.91
N PHE A 106 -2.07 8.36 30.82
CA PHE A 106 -1.31 8.63 29.61
C PHE A 106 -0.48 7.43 29.17
N TRP A 107 0.37 6.91 30.05
CA TRP A 107 1.22 5.77 29.75
C TRP A 107 0.43 4.49 29.52
N GLN A 108 -0.65 4.29 30.27
CA GLN A 108 -1.51 3.12 30.08
C GLN A 108 -2.11 3.11 28.67
N ASN A 109 -2.61 4.21 28.12
CA ASN A 109 -3.18 4.15 26.77
C ASN A 109 -2.10 4.11 25.66
N LEU A 110 -0.95 4.74 25.89
CA LEU A 110 0.16 4.69 24.93
C LEU A 110 0.82 3.32 24.81
N GLN A 111 0.91 2.59 25.92
CA GLN A 111 1.68 1.35 26.02
C GLN A 111 0.82 0.10 26.24
N ASN A 112 -0.42 0.22 26.74
CA ASN A 112 -1.25 -0.94 27.06
C ASN A 112 -2.06 -1.39 25.84
N PRO A 113 -1.88 -2.63 25.40
CA PRO A 113 -2.55 -3.12 24.21
C PRO A 113 -3.91 -3.74 24.52
N LYS A 114 -4.84 -2.92 25.05
CA LYS A 114 -6.19 -3.40 25.39
C LYS A 114 -7.09 -3.58 24.16
N ALA A 115 -6.76 -2.96 23.04
CA ALA A 115 -7.48 -3.16 21.79
C ALA A 115 -7.20 -4.58 21.24
N ARG A 116 -8.24 -5.40 21.18
CA ARG A 116 -8.19 -6.78 20.71
C ARG A 116 -9.19 -6.94 19.57
N LEU A 117 -8.69 -7.03 18.35
CA LEU A 117 -9.41 -7.71 17.28
C LEU A 117 -8.91 -9.15 17.23
N VAL A 118 -9.85 -10.10 17.10
CA VAL A 118 -9.55 -11.52 16.88
C VAL A 118 -8.55 -11.58 15.71
N ASP A 119 -7.39 -12.20 15.95
CA ASP A 119 -6.26 -12.41 15.02
C ASP A 119 -5.15 -11.34 14.94
N LEU A 120 -5.23 -10.20 15.64
CA LEU A 120 -4.10 -9.26 15.74
C LEU A 120 -3.37 -9.39 17.09
N LYS A 121 -2.03 -9.23 17.06
CA LYS A 121 -1.25 -9.12 18.29
C LYS A 121 -1.73 -7.89 19.07
N PRO A 122 -1.72 -7.94 20.41
CA PRO A 122 -2.12 -6.81 21.22
C PRO A 122 -1.17 -5.63 20.88
N PHE A 123 -1.72 -4.55 20.33
CA PHE A 123 -0.95 -3.35 19.95
C PHE A 123 -1.32 -2.16 20.83
N SER A 124 -0.29 -1.41 21.20
CA SER A 124 -0.44 -0.16 21.93
C SER A 124 -0.78 0.99 20.98
N PHE A 125 -1.35 2.09 21.48
CA PHE A 125 -1.76 3.21 20.64
C PHE A 125 -0.60 3.81 19.82
N ASP A 126 0.61 3.91 20.39
CA ASP A 126 1.79 4.36 19.65
C ASP A 126 2.15 3.40 18.51
N ARG A 127 2.02 2.09 18.74
CA ARG A 127 2.28 1.10 17.70
C ARG A 127 1.23 1.13 16.59
N ILE A 128 -0.05 1.24 16.92
CA ILE A 128 -1.13 1.30 15.92
C ILE A 128 -0.96 2.54 15.03
N THR A 129 -0.66 3.69 15.63
CA THR A 129 -0.43 4.94 14.89
C THR A 129 0.86 4.86 14.05
N PHE A 130 1.93 4.27 14.57
CA PHE A 130 3.14 3.99 13.79
C PHE A 130 2.86 3.07 12.58
N GLU A 131 2.13 1.97 12.78
CA GLU A 131 1.79 1.06 11.68
C GLU A 131 0.91 1.75 10.64
N MET A 132 -0.04 2.60 11.04
CA MET A 132 -0.85 3.42 10.13
C MET A 132 -0.01 4.42 9.32
N GLU A 133 1.00 5.04 9.95
CA GLU A 133 1.93 5.97 9.29
C GLU A 133 2.72 5.30 8.16
N HIS A 134 3.01 4.00 8.27
CA HIS A 134 3.79 3.26 7.27
C HIS A 134 2.91 2.54 6.25
N LEU A 135 1.81 1.93 6.72
CA LEU A 135 0.96 1.04 5.90
C LEU A 135 -0.26 1.74 5.31
N GLY A 136 -0.70 2.86 5.89
CA GLY A 136 -1.90 3.61 5.51
C GLY A 136 -1.81 4.30 4.15
N ALA A 137 -2.96 4.79 3.66
CA ALA A 137 -3.01 5.67 2.50
C ALA A 137 -2.41 7.05 2.84
N PRO A 138 -1.96 7.87 1.88
CA PRO A 138 -1.27 9.14 2.17
C PRO A 138 -2.01 10.06 3.17
N ALA A 139 -3.34 10.14 3.09
CA ALA A 139 -4.16 10.89 4.04
C ALA A 139 -4.08 10.31 5.46
N ASP A 140 -4.16 8.98 5.59
CA ASP A 140 -4.11 8.26 6.86
C ASP A 140 -2.73 8.35 7.51
N ARG A 141 -1.67 8.39 6.69
CA ARG A 141 -0.29 8.59 7.18
C ARG A 141 -0.13 9.95 7.83
N ASN A 142 -0.61 11.00 7.15
CA ASN A 142 -0.58 12.36 7.66
C ASN A 142 -1.41 12.50 8.94
N ALA A 143 -2.58 11.86 8.97
CA ALA A 143 -3.43 11.80 10.16
C ALA A 143 -2.71 11.07 11.32
N ALA A 144 -2.10 9.92 11.08
CA ALA A 144 -1.38 9.17 12.11
C ALA A 144 -0.16 9.93 12.64
N ALA A 145 0.60 10.62 11.78
CA ALA A 145 1.67 11.51 12.19
C ALA A 145 1.16 12.72 12.99
N ALA A 146 -0.03 13.24 12.66
CA ALA A 146 -0.70 14.27 13.46
C ALA A 146 -1.09 13.74 14.84
N VAL A 147 -1.62 12.51 14.93
CA VAL A 147 -1.94 11.85 16.20
C VAL A 147 -0.73 11.76 17.11
N ARG A 148 0.43 11.27 16.62
CA ARG A 148 1.63 11.16 17.45
C ARG A 148 2.10 12.52 17.98
N ARG A 149 2.03 13.56 17.15
CA ARG A 149 2.31 14.94 17.58
C ARG A 149 1.30 15.46 18.59
N ALA A 150 0.02 15.16 18.40
CA ALA A 150 -1.05 15.54 19.32
C ALA A 150 -0.87 14.87 20.69
N THR A 151 -0.49 13.59 20.72
CA THR A 151 -0.20 12.86 21.96
C THR A 151 0.97 13.49 22.74
N LEU A 152 2.04 13.90 22.05
CA LEU A 152 3.13 14.67 22.67
C LEU A 152 2.65 16.05 23.16
N GLY A 153 1.75 16.70 22.40
CA GLY A 153 1.12 17.95 22.83
C GLY A 153 0.31 17.81 24.12
N VAL A 154 -0.44 16.71 24.26
CA VAL A 154 -1.17 16.37 25.50
C VAL A 154 -0.19 16.16 26.66
N TRP A 155 0.90 15.43 26.45
CA TRP A 155 1.94 15.26 27.49
C TRP A 155 2.53 16.59 27.94
N ASN A 156 2.97 17.41 26.99
CA ASN A 156 3.57 18.71 27.30
C ASN A 156 2.59 19.63 28.03
N LEU A 157 1.29 19.54 27.72
CA LEU A 157 0.24 20.27 28.41
C LEU A 157 0.09 19.81 29.87
N ILE A 158 0.05 18.48 30.10
CA ILE A 158 0.03 17.89 31.44
C ILE A 158 1.26 18.34 32.23
N GLU A 159 2.45 18.22 31.66
CA GLU A 159 3.71 18.61 32.31
C GLU A 159 3.79 20.12 32.59
N SER A 160 3.35 20.96 31.64
CA SER A 160 3.36 22.41 31.81
C SER A 160 2.41 22.87 32.93
N LYS A 161 1.27 22.20 33.09
CA LYS A 161 0.26 22.57 34.10
C LYS A 161 0.53 21.92 35.45
N LEU A 162 1.02 20.68 35.46
CA LEU A 162 1.12 19.84 36.66
C LEU A 162 2.56 19.56 37.10
N GLY A 163 3.57 19.91 36.31
CA GLY A 163 4.97 19.49 36.54
C GLY A 163 5.59 19.96 37.85
N LYS A 164 5.03 21.01 38.47
CA LYS A 164 5.45 21.55 39.77
C LYS A 164 4.54 21.15 40.93
N LEU A 165 3.40 20.50 40.65
CA LEU A 165 2.49 20.00 41.67
C LEU A 165 3.03 18.69 42.25
N ASP A 166 2.72 18.46 43.52
CA ASP A 166 2.96 17.17 44.16
C ASP A 166 2.16 16.07 43.46
N TRP A 167 2.72 14.88 43.40
CA TRP A 167 2.22 13.75 42.61
C TRP A 167 0.80 13.34 42.98
N TYR A 168 0.49 13.40 44.28
CA TYR A 168 -0.78 12.97 44.85
C TYR A 168 -1.70 14.14 45.23
N ALA A 169 -1.26 15.38 44.99
CA ALA A 169 -2.10 16.54 45.26
C ALA A 169 -3.31 16.53 44.32
N VAL A 170 -4.50 16.57 44.92
CA VAL A 170 -5.76 16.70 44.19
C VAL A 170 -5.80 18.09 43.55
N LEU A 171 -6.13 18.14 42.27
CA LEU A 171 -6.29 19.40 41.54
C LEU A 171 -7.53 20.14 42.02
N ASP A 172 -7.46 21.47 42.04
CA ASP A 172 -8.66 22.27 42.18
C ASP A 172 -9.56 22.11 40.94
N ASP A 173 -10.87 22.25 41.14
CA ASP A 173 -11.88 22.02 40.10
C ASP A 173 -11.66 22.89 38.85
N ARG A 174 -11.14 24.11 39.01
CA ARG A 174 -10.89 25.02 37.89
C ARG A 174 -9.73 24.51 37.05
N THR A 175 -8.59 24.19 37.66
CA THR A 175 -7.42 23.65 36.95
C THR A 175 -7.76 22.34 36.26
N LYS A 176 -8.50 21.44 36.93
CA LYS A 176 -8.97 20.19 36.34
C LYS A 176 -9.83 20.45 35.10
N LYS A 177 -10.82 21.34 35.22
CA LYS A 177 -11.73 21.66 34.11
C LYS A 177 -10.99 22.25 32.91
N GLU A 178 -10.10 23.23 33.15
CA GLU A 178 -9.30 23.85 32.08
C GLU A 178 -8.41 22.82 31.36
N LEU A 179 -7.81 21.89 32.12
CA LEU A 179 -6.98 20.82 31.57
C LEU A 179 -7.80 19.80 30.77
N ASP A 180 -8.91 19.33 31.32
CA ASP A 180 -9.81 18.37 30.67
C ASP A 180 -10.39 18.93 29.36
N GLU A 181 -10.81 20.20 29.33
CA GLU A 181 -11.30 20.87 28.12
C GLU A 181 -10.21 20.98 27.05
N SER A 182 -8.99 21.36 27.45
CA SER A 182 -7.85 21.50 26.55
C SER A 182 -7.43 20.15 25.95
N ILE A 183 -7.32 19.10 26.79
CA ILE A 183 -6.98 17.76 26.32
C ILE A 183 -8.10 17.19 25.45
N SER A 184 -9.36 17.31 25.87
CA SER A 184 -10.52 16.84 25.09
C SER A 184 -10.55 17.49 23.71
N THR A 185 -10.25 18.80 23.62
CA THR A 185 -10.17 19.51 22.33
C THR A 185 -9.09 18.91 21.42
N ILE A 186 -7.89 18.66 21.95
CA ILE A 186 -6.79 18.05 21.18
C ILE A 186 -7.17 16.63 20.73
N VAL A 187 -7.67 15.81 21.64
CA VAL A 187 -8.00 14.41 21.37
C VAL A 187 -9.16 14.31 20.36
N GLN A 188 -10.24 15.06 20.57
CA GLN A 188 -11.39 15.04 19.65
C GLN A 188 -11.01 15.49 18.24
N LYS A 189 -10.27 16.60 18.13
CA LYS A 189 -9.96 17.20 16.84
C LYS A 189 -8.85 16.48 16.08
N GLU A 190 -7.77 16.12 16.77
CA GLU A 190 -6.53 15.65 16.12
C GLU A 190 -6.37 14.13 16.20
N ILE A 191 -7.14 13.45 17.08
CA ILE A 191 -7.06 11.99 17.27
C ILE A 191 -8.33 11.27 16.80
N ILE A 192 -9.49 11.68 17.27
CA ILE A 192 -10.74 10.95 17.02
C ILE A 192 -11.32 11.33 15.64
N ALA A 193 -11.53 12.62 15.39
CA ALA A 193 -12.18 13.10 14.17
C ALA A 193 -11.51 12.61 12.86
N PRO A 194 -10.16 12.55 12.72
CA PRO A 194 -9.52 12.09 11.50
C PRO A 194 -9.76 10.61 11.17
N PHE A 195 -10.11 9.81 12.19
CA PHE A 195 -10.31 8.36 12.08
C PHE A 195 -11.76 7.94 12.35
N SER A 196 -12.67 8.92 12.50
CA SER A 196 -14.10 8.64 12.61
C SER A 196 -14.57 7.83 11.40
N PRO A 197 -15.38 6.76 11.62
CA PRO A 197 -15.92 5.92 10.55
C PRO A 197 -16.80 6.69 9.56
#